data_AF-A0A2K5Y2A8-F1
#
_entry.id   AF-A0A2K5Y2A8-F1
#
_cell.length_a   1.000
_cell.length_b   1.000
_cell.length_c   1.000
_cell.angle_alpha   90.00
_cell.angle_beta   90.00
_cell.angle_gamma   90.00
#
_symmetry.space_group_name_H-M   'P 1'
#
loop_
_entity.id
_entity.type
_entity.pdbx_description
1 polymer ?
#
loop_
_entity_poly.entity_id
_entity_poly.type
_entity_poly.pdbx_seq_one_letter_code
_entity_poly.pdbx_strand_id
1 'polypeptide(L)'
;TYNTNAQVPDSAGTATAYLCGVKANEGTVGVSAATERSRCNTTQGNEVTSILRWAKDAGKSVGIVTTTRVNHATPSAAYAHSADRDWYSDNEMPPEALSQGCKDIAYQLVHNIRDIDVIMGGGRKYMYPKNKTDVEYEIDEKARGTRLDGLDLVNIWKSFKPRHKHSHFIWNRTELLTLDPHNVDYLLGLFEPGDMEYELNRNNVTDPSLSEMVVVAIQILRKNPKGFFLLVEGGRIDHGHHEGKAKQALHEAVEMDRAIGQAGSMTSLEDTLTVVTADHSHVFTFGGYTPRGNSIFGLAPMLSDTDKKPFTAILYGNGPGYKVVGGERENVSMVDYAHNNYQAQSAVPLRHETHGGEDVAVFSKGPMAHLLHGVHEQNYIPHVMAYAACIGANLDHCAPASSAGSLAAGPLLLPLALFPLSILF
;
A
#
# COMPACT_ATOMS: atom_id res chain seq x y z
N THR A 1 6.57 12.51 6.25
CA THR A 1 5.54 11.44 6.29
C THR A 1 4.67 11.43 7.55
N TYR A 2 4.81 12.38 8.48
CA TYR A 2 4.09 12.39 9.77
C TYR A 2 2.57 12.15 9.67
N ASN A 3 2.02 11.37 10.61
CA ASN A 3 0.57 11.25 10.86
C ASN A 3 0.09 12.40 11.75
N THR A 4 -1.21 12.66 11.80
CA THR A 4 -1.75 13.82 12.53
C THR A 4 -1.47 13.82 14.03
N ASN A 5 -1.19 12.65 14.61
CA ASN A 5 -0.85 12.45 16.03
C ASN A 5 0.54 11.81 16.27
N ALA A 6 1.35 11.57 15.23
CA ALA A 6 2.65 10.90 15.35
C ALA A 6 3.70 11.45 14.37
N GLN A 7 4.88 11.80 14.88
CA GLN A 7 6.00 12.31 14.07
C GLN A 7 6.60 11.21 13.19
N VAL A 8 6.85 10.05 13.79
CA VAL A 8 7.17 8.82 13.08
C VAL A 8 5.83 8.11 12.87
N PRO A 9 5.35 7.98 11.64
CA PRO A 9 4.03 7.45 11.37
C PRO A 9 3.98 5.92 11.42
N ASP A 10 2.78 5.36 11.30
CA ASP A 10 2.59 3.96 10.90
C ASP A 10 2.04 3.84 9.47
N SER A 11 2.05 2.62 8.94
CA SER A 11 1.52 2.32 7.60
C SER A 11 0.04 2.63 7.41
N ALA A 12 -0.79 2.59 8.47
CA ALA A 12 -2.24 2.80 8.34
C ALA A 12 -2.59 4.28 8.12
N GLY A 13 -2.02 5.16 8.94
CA GLY A 13 -2.25 6.59 8.81
C GLY A 13 -1.65 7.16 7.52
N THR A 14 -0.51 6.62 7.07
CA THR A 14 0.15 7.02 5.80
C THR A 14 -0.58 6.46 4.59
N ALA A 15 -1.06 5.21 4.62
CA ALA A 15 -1.88 4.67 3.53
C ALA A 15 -3.17 5.47 3.34
N THR A 16 -3.79 5.92 4.42
CA THR A 16 -4.91 6.87 4.33
C THR A 16 -4.49 8.19 3.67
N ALA A 17 -3.28 8.69 3.95
CA ALA A 17 -2.74 9.87 3.29
C ALA A 17 -2.54 9.64 1.78
N TYR A 18 -1.72 8.67 1.35
CA TYR A 18 -1.37 8.51 -0.06
C TYR A 18 -2.42 7.78 -0.91
N LEU A 19 -3.47 7.20 -0.32
CA LEU A 19 -4.60 6.61 -1.06
C LEU A 19 -5.88 7.44 -0.98
N CYS A 20 -6.16 8.13 0.14
CA CYS A 20 -7.43 8.86 0.32
C CYS A 20 -7.26 10.38 0.29
N GLY A 21 -6.03 10.90 0.31
CA GLY A 21 -5.76 12.33 0.19
C GLY A 21 -6.00 13.12 1.48
N VAL A 22 -6.12 12.43 2.61
CA VAL A 22 -6.30 13.02 3.95
C VAL A 22 -5.35 12.35 4.92
N LYS A 23 -4.63 13.13 5.74
CA LYS A 23 -3.83 12.56 6.84
C LYS A 23 -4.73 12.06 7.97
N ALA A 24 -4.34 10.94 8.56
CA ALA A 24 -5.09 10.29 9.62
C ALA A 24 -4.26 10.11 10.90
N ASN A 25 -4.88 9.55 11.93
CA ASN A 25 -4.20 9.13 13.14
C ASN A 25 -3.48 7.79 12.93
N GLU A 26 -2.37 7.59 13.64
CA GLU A 26 -1.64 6.33 13.69
C GLU A 26 -2.58 5.15 14.00
N GLY A 27 -2.47 4.06 13.25
CA GLY A 27 -3.21 2.82 13.46
C GLY A 27 -4.65 2.85 12.94
N THR A 28 -5.10 3.95 12.33
CA THR A 28 -6.44 4.07 11.73
C THR A 28 -6.37 3.95 10.19
N VAL A 29 -7.36 3.29 9.59
CA VAL A 29 -7.37 2.93 8.16
C VAL A 29 -8.56 3.60 7.47
N GLY A 30 -8.32 4.40 6.43
CA GLY A 30 -9.37 4.95 5.56
C GLY A 30 -10.33 5.90 6.28
N VAL A 31 -9.90 6.52 7.38
CA VAL A 31 -10.71 7.45 8.18
C VAL A 31 -9.92 8.73 8.45
N SER A 32 -10.62 9.83 8.70
CA SER A 32 -9.98 11.10 9.05
C SER A 32 -9.38 11.06 10.47
N ALA A 33 -8.59 12.08 10.80
CA ALA A 33 -8.00 12.26 12.13
C ALA A 33 -9.02 12.50 13.27
N ALA A 34 -10.32 12.62 12.95
CA ALA A 34 -11.37 12.66 13.97
C ALA A 34 -11.69 11.27 14.55
N THR A 35 -11.28 10.18 13.89
CA THR A 35 -11.41 8.83 14.43
C THR A 35 -10.29 8.54 15.43
N GLU A 36 -10.66 8.15 16.64
CA GLU A 36 -9.72 7.72 17.67
C GLU A 36 -9.37 6.24 17.49
N ARG A 37 -8.08 5.91 17.61
CA ARG A 37 -7.61 4.52 17.45
C ARG A 37 -8.35 3.58 18.41
N SER A 38 -8.78 2.43 17.88
CA SER A 38 -9.53 1.39 18.58
C SER A 38 -10.91 1.81 19.13
N ARG A 39 -11.41 3.02 18.80
CA ARG A 39 -12.74 3.51 19.20
C ARG A 39 -13.73 3.40 18.05
N CYS A 40 -14.38 2.25 17.94
CA CYS A 40 -15.33 1.96 16.86
C CYS A 40 -16.40 3.05 16.67
N ASN A 41 -17.01 3.54 17.76
CA ASN A 41 -18.02 4.60 17.74
C ASN A 41 -17.56 5.95 17.16
N THR A 42 -16.25 6.16 16.95
CA THR A 42 -15.72 7.36 16.29
C THR A 42 -15.49 7.19 14.78
N THR A 43 -15.78 6.01 14.22
CA THR A 43 -15.58 5.71 12.79
C THR A 43 -16.64 6.38 11.92
N GLN A 44 -17.91 6.32 12.35
CA GLN A 44 -19.05 6.73 11.53
C GLN A 44 -19.03 8.24 11.25
N GLY A 45 -19.11 8.60 9.97
CA GLY A 45 -19.06 9.99 9.49
C GLY A 45 -17.64 10.51 9.27
N ASN A 46 -16.62 9.73 9.63
CA ASN A 46 -15.21 10.08 9.45
C ASN A 46 -14.53 9.26 8.35
N GLU A 47 -15.27 8.43 7.62
CA GLU A 47 -14.76 7.66 6.49
C GLU A 47 -14.27 8.58 5.37
N VAL A 48 -13.09 8.28 4.81
CA VAL A 48 -12.53 8.99 3.65
C VAL A 48 -12.35 8.02 2.48
N THR A 49 -12.91 8.37 1.33
CA THR A 49 -12.86 7.54 0.12
C THR A 49 -11.47 7.56 -0.51
N SER A 50 -11.01 6.40 -0.98
CA SER A 50 -9.71 6.24 -1.65
C SER A 50 -9.77 6.58 -3.15
N ILE A 51 -8.60 6.77 -3.76
CA ILE A 51 -8.43 6.86 -5.21
C ILE A 51 -8.87 5.58 -5.93
N LEU A 52 -8.75 4.41 -5.29
CA LEU A 52 -9.30 3.17 -5.82
C LEU A 52 -10.81 3.30 -5.97
N ARG A 53 -11.51 3.81 -4.94
CA ARG A 53 -12.94 4.06 -5.02
C ARG A 53 -13.28 5.09 -6.09
N TRP A 54 -12.54 6.20 -6.17
CA TRP A 54 -12.76 7.22 -7.21
C TRP A 54 -12.59 6.69 -8.62
N ALA A 55 -11.57 5.85 -8.86
CA ALA A 55 -11.35 5.20 -10.15
C ALA A 55 -12.51 4.26 -10.49
N LYS A 56 -12.99 3.49 -9.50
CA LYS A 56 -14.10 2.58 -9.69
C LYS A 56 -15.41 3.30 -9.99
N ASP A 57 -15.71 4.37 -9.26
CA ASP A 57 -16.90 5.21 -9.49
C ASP A 57 -16.86 5.89 -10.88
N ALA A 58 -15.66 6.18 -11.42
CA ALA A 58 -15.47 6.64 -12.79
C ALA A 58 -15.59 5.53 -13.87
N GLY A 59 -15.84 4.29 -13.45
CA GLY A 59 -16.00 3.12 -14.33
C GLY A 59 -14.69 2.50 -14.80
N LYS A 60 -13.55 2.86 -14.21
CA LYS A 60 -12.26 2.19 -14.44
C LYS A 60 -12.24 0.84 -13.72
N SER A 61 -11.42 -0.09 -14.21
CA SER A 61 -11.12 -1.31 -13.46
C SER A 61 -10.13 -1.01 -12.34
N VAL A 62 -10.17 -1.78 -11.27
CA VAL A 62 -9.31 -1.52 -10.10
C VAL A 62 -8.69 -2.80 -9.57
N GLY A 63 -7.44 -2.70 -9.11
CA GLY A 63 -6.76 -3.85 -8.51
C GLY A 63 -5.82 -3.50 -7.37
N ILE A 64 -5.54 -4.52 -6.56
CA ILE A 64 -4.64 -4.50 -5.41
C ILE A 64 -3.72 -5.71 -5.54
N VAL A 65 -2.40 -5.47 -5.50
CA VAL A 65 -1.36 -6.49 -5.49
C VAL A 65 -0.38 -6.18 -4.36
N THR A 66 -0.11 -7.13 -3.48
CA THR A 66 0.82 -6.95 -2.37
C THR A 66 1.52 -8.26 -1.99
N THR A 67 2.71 -8.18 -1.41
CA THR A 67 3.37 -9.32 -0.73
C THR A 67 2.92 -9.50 0.73
N THR A 68 2.06 -8.64 1.25
CA THR A 68 1.46 -8.80 2.58
C THR A 68 0.10 -9.49 2.50
N ARG A 69 -0.56 -9.66 3.64
CA ARG A 69 -2.00 -9.94 3.70
C ARG A 69 -2.73 -8.83 2.94
N VAL A 70 -3.70 -9.16 2.09
CA VAL A 70 -4.53 -8.14 1.41
C VAL A 70 -5.38 -7.30 2.39
N ASN A 71 -5.42 -7.70 3.67
CA ASN A 71 -6.04 -6.99 4.78
C ASN A 71 -5.05 -6.17 5.61
N HIS A 72 -3.77 -6.12 5.22
CA HIS A 72 -2.76 -5.29 5.88
C HIS A 72 -3.08 -3.79 5.70
N ALA A 73 -2.42 -2.93 6.48
CA ALA A 73 -2.74 -1.50 6.55
C ALA A 73 -2.71 -0.79 5.18
N THR A 74 -1.64 -0.99 4.40
CA THR A 74 -1.49 -0.41 3.06
C THR A 74 -2.62 -0.79 2.10
N PRO A 75 -2.87 -2.09 1.79
CA PRO A 75 -3.92 -2.45 0.84
C PRO A 75 -5.31 -2.10 1.40
N SER A 76 -5.52 -2.24 2.72
CA SER A 76 -6.82 -2.00 3.33
C SER A 76 -7.28 -0.56 3.28
N ALA A 77 -6.40 0.45 3.36
CA ALA A 77 -6.80 1.84 3.19
C ALA A 77 -7.38 2.14 1.79
N ALA A 78 -7.16 1.27 0.79
CA ALA A 78 -7.79 1.40 -0.51
C ALA A 78 -9.30 1.05 -0.51
N TYR A 79 -9.82 0.32 0.49
CA TYR A 79 -11.20 -0.18 0.49
C TYR A 79 -11.92 -0.19 1.84
N ALA A 80 -11.20 -0.14 2.96
CA ALA A 80 -11.73 -0.27 4.31
C ALA A 80 -11.72 1.07 5.06
N HIS A 81 -12.60 1.15 6.05
CA HIS A 81 -12.69 2.22 7.03
C HIS A 81 -12.69 1.57 8.42
N SER A 82 -11.59 1.69 9.15
CA SER A 82 -11.41 1.04 10.46
C SER A 82 -10.71 1.96 11.45
N ALA A 83 -11.23 2.01 12.68
CA ALA A 83 -10.56 2.66 13.79
C ALA A 83 -9.30 1.91 14.25
N ASP A 84 -9.08 0.68 13.80
CA ASP A 84 -7.87 -0.07 14.11
C ASP A 84 -7.41 -0.95 12.95
N ARG A 85 -6.14 -0.83 12.57
CA ARG A 85 -5.51 -1.64 11.52
C ARG A 85 -5.40 -3.12 11.88
N ASP A 86 -5.45 -3.45 13.18
CA ASP A 86 -5.27 -4.83 13.64
C ASP A 86 -6.57 -5.65 13.60
N TRP A 87 -7.70 -5.04 13.20
CA TRP A 87 -8.98 -5.72 13.01
C TRP A 87 -9.05 -6.49 11.68
N TYR A 88 -8.09 -7.37 11.43
CA TYR A 88 -7.96 -8.15 10.20
C TYR A 88 -9.18 -9.05 9.94
N SER A 89 -9.64 -9.76 10.98
CA SER A 89 -10.90 -10.50 11.07
C SER A 89 -11.63 -10.16 12.37
N ASP A 90 -12.86 -10.66 12.51
CA ASP A 90 -13.69 -10.49 13.70
C ASP A 90 -13.03 -11.06 14.97
N ASN A 91 -12.11 -12.02 14.82
CA ASN A 91 -11.34 -12.62 15.92
C ASN A 91 -10.39 -11.64 16.63
N GLU A 92 -9.88 -10.63 15.92
CA GLU A 92 -8.98 -9.62 16.50
C GLU A 92 -9.74 -8.42 17.09
N MET A 93 -11.05 -8.34 16.86
CA MET A 93 -11.86 -7.21 17.29
C MET A 93 -12.30 -7.35 18.76
N PRO A 94 -12.26 -6.25 19.55
CA PRO A 94 -12.81 -6.28 20.90
C PRO A 94 -14.34 -6.44 20.84
N PRO A 95 -14.96 -7.13 21.83
CA PRO A 95 -16.41 -7.31 21.89
C PRO A 95 -17.20 -5.99 21.80
N GLU A 96 -16.65 -4.92 22.36
CA GLU A 96 -17.24 -3.58 22.27
C GLU A 96 -17.36 -3.10 20.81
N ALA A 97 -16.31 -3.23 20.00
CA ALA A 97 -16.35 -2.83 18.59
C ALA A 97 -17.34 -3.67 17.77
N LEU A 98 -17.40 -4.99 18.03
CA LEU A 98 -18.36 -5.88 17.39
C LEU A 98 -19.81 -5.49 17.73
N SER A 99 -20.09 -5.19 18.99
CA SER A 99 -21.43 -4.78 19.44
C SER A 99 -21.84 -3.38 18.95
N GLN A 100 -20.88 -2.49 18.73
CA GLN A 100 -21.08 -1.18 18.11
C GLN A 100 -21.24 -1.26 16.58
N GLY A 101 -21.08 -2.45 15.98
CA GLY A 101 -21.36 -2.70 14.57
C GLY A 101 -20.19 -2.47 13.62
N CYS A 102 -18.98 -2.17 14.12
CA CYS A 102 -17.80 -2.14 13.27
C CYS A 102 -17.57 -3.51 12.61
N LYS A 103 -17.03 -3.46 11.40
CA LYS A 103 -16.71 -4.64 10.61
C LYS A 103 -15.21 -4.79 10.44
N ASP A 104 -14.74 -6.01 10.53
CA ASP A 104 -13.34 -6.34 10.28
C ASP A 104 -12.93 -6.06 8.84
N ILE A 105 -11.63 -5.88 8.62
CA ILE A 105 -11.06 -5.51 7.32
C ILE A 105 -11.35 -6.58 6.26
N ALA A 106 -11.31 -7.88 6.60
CA ALA A 106 -11.66 -8.95 5.65
C ALA A 106 -13.11 -8.84 5.17
N TYR A 107 -14.04 -8.58 6.09
CA TYR A 107 -15.43 -8.35 5.75
C TYR A 107 -15.56 -7.16 4.80
N GLN A 108 -14.88 -6.05 5.12
CA GLN A 108 -14.92 -4.82 4.32
C GLN A 108 -14.33 -5.01 2.91
N LEU A 109 -13.28 -5.81 2.73
CA LEU A 109 -12.70 -6.16 1.41
C LEU A 109 -13.77 -6.70 0.44
N VAL A 110 -14.70 -7.50 0.96
CA VAL A 110 -15.73 -8.14 0.15
C VAL A 110 -16.98 -7.26 -0.01
N HIS A 111 -17.28 -6.39 0.97
CA HIS A 111 -18.57 -5.69 1.04
C HIS A 111 -18.53 -4.22 0.59
N ASN A 112 -17.45 -3.49 0.86
CA ASN A 112 -17.38 -2.04 0.62
C ASN A 112 -17.28 -1.71 -0.88
N ILE A 113 -16.45 -2.46 -1.60
CA ILE A 113 -16.24 -2.33 -3.04
C ILE A 113 -16.31 -3.74 -3.64
N ARG A 114 -17.55 -4.20 -3.89
CA ARG A 114 -17.84 -5.59 -4.26
C ARG A 114 -17.24 -6.02 -5.59
N ASP A 115 -16.84 -5.06 -6.41
CA ASP A 115 -16.39 -5.22 -7.78
C ASP A 115 -14.94 -4.78 -8.00
N ILE A 116 -14.07 -4.85 -6.98
CA ILE A 116 -12.63 -4.87 -7.21
C ILE A 116 -12.29 -6.03 -8.16
N ASP A 117 -11.68 -5.69 -9.30
CA ASP A 117 -11.45 -6.61 -10.42
C ASP A 117 -10.32 -7.59 -10.10
N VAL A 118 -9.24 -7.14 -9.46
CA VAL A 118 -8.09 -7.98 -9.10
C VAL A 118 -7.65 -7.74 -7.66
N ILE A 119 -7.58 -8.81 -6.86
CA ILE A 119 -7.03 -8.79 -5.50
C ILE A 119 -6.00 -9.92 -5.41
N MET A 120 -4.74 -9.59 -5.16
CA MET A 120 -3.66 -10.57 -5.04
C MET A 120 -2.72 -10.26 -3.87
N GLY A 121 -2.40 -11.29 -3.09
CA GLY A 121 -1.46 -11.23 -1.97
C GLY A 121 -1.63 -12.42 -1.03
N GLY A 122 -1.33 -12.26 0.24
CA GLY A 122 -1.62 -13.24 1.28
C GLY A 122 -2.96 -13.00 1.99
N GLY A 123 -3.19 -13.73 3.09
CA GLY A 123 -4.28 -13.46 4.04
C GLY A 123 -5.44 -14.45 4.01
N ARG A 124 -5.24 -15.68 3.52
CA ARG A 124 -6.32 -16.70 3.45
C ARG A 124 -7.01 -16.91 4.80
N LYS A 125 -6.27 -16.93 5.91
CA LYS A 125 -6.82 -17.34 7.21
C LYS A 125 -7.95 -16.42 7.71
N TYR A 126 -7.94 -15.15 7.33
CA TYR A 126 -8.98 -14.18 7.73
C TYR A 126 -10.29 -14.33 6.96
N MET A 127 -10.27 -15.13 5.89
CA MET A 127 -11.41 -15.32 4.99
C MET A 127 -12.28 -16.52 5.36
N TYR A 128 -11.82 -17.38 6.29
CA TYR A 128 -12.46 -18.65 6.60
C TYR A 128 -12.84 -18.79 8.07
N PRO A 129 -13.89 -19.59 8.38
CA PRO A 129 -14.29 -19.90 9.75
C PRO A 129 -13.16 -20.50 10.57
N LYS A 130 -13.20 -20.28 11.88
CA LYS A 130 -12.26 -20.86 12.83
C LYS A 130 -12.15 -22.36 12.67
N ASN A 131 -10.92 -22.86 12.69
CA ASN A 131 -10.55 -24.27 12.50
C ASN A 131 -10.74 -24.83 11.07
N LYS A 132 -11.15 -24.02 10.09
CA LYS A 132 -11.06 -24.45 8.68
C LYS A 132 -9.59 -24.66 8.33
N THR A 133 -9.25 -25.87 7.91
CA THR A 133 -7.89 -26.21 7.44
C THR A 133 -7.49 -25.36 6.24
N ASP A 134 -6.25 -24.86 6.24
CA ASP A 134 -5.67 -24.17 5.09
C ASP A 134 -5.32 -25.17 3.98
N VAL A 135 -5.46 -24.73 2.73
CA VAL A 135 -5.29 -25.60 1.55
C VAL A 135 -3.84 -26.03 1.31
N GLU A 136 -2.87 -25.26 1.80
CA GLU A 136 -1.44 -25.53 1.59
C GLU A 136 -0.79 -26.11 2.84
N TYR A 137 -1.22 -25.64 4.02
CA TYR A 137 -0.65 -26.01 5.32
C TYR A 137 -1.63 -26.85 6.14
N GLU A 138 -1.95 -28.06 5.66
CA GLU A 138 -3.02 -28.90 6.23
C GLU A 138 -2.84 -29.25 7.72
N ILE A 139 -1.59 -29.34 8.18
CA ILE A 139 -1.22 -29.75 9.54
C ILE A 139 -0.85 -28.56 10.46
N ASP A 140 -0.67 -27.36 9.92
CA ASP A 140 -0.30 -26.20 10.74
C ASP A 140 -1.56 -25.52 11.30
N GLU A 141 -1.74 -25.60 12.62
CA GLU A 141 -2.87 -24.98 13.29
C GLU A 141 -2.85 -23.45 13.19
N LYS A 142 -1.68 -22.83 13.01
CA LYS A 142 -1.55 -21.36 12.87
C LYS A 142 -2.01 -20.86 11.51
N ALA A 143 -2.07 -21.74 10.51
CA ALA A 143 -2.56 -21.44 9.17
C ALA A 143 -4.09 -21.52 9.06
N ARG A 144 -4.77 -22.17 10.02
CA ARG A 144 -6.22 -22.36 9.98
C ARG A 144 -6.98 -21.04 9.96
N GLY A 145 -8.19 -21.09 9.41
CA GLY A 145 -9.14 -19.97 9.42
C GLY A 145 -9.33 -19.40 10.83
N THR A 146 -9.53 -18.08 10.93
CA THR A 146 -9.60 -17.36 12.21
C THR A 146 -10.99 -16.90 12.59
N ARG A 147 -11.93 -16.79 11.63
CA ARG A 147 -13.21 -16.09 11.84
C ARG A 147 -14.11 -16.76 12.87
N LEU A 148 -14.61 -16.00 13.84
CA LEU A 148 -15.50 -16.50 14.91
C LEU A 148 -16.97 -16.44 14.51
N ASP A 149 -17.31 -15.60 13.54
CA ASP A 149 -18.66 -15.42 13.00
C ASP A 149 -19.15 -16.53 12.05
N GLY A 150 -18.29 -17.50 11.73
CA GLY A 150 -18.62 -18.64 10.90
C GLY A 150 -18.75 -18.33 9.40
N LEU A 151 -18.36 -17.13 8.96
CA LEU A 151 -18.46 -16.75 7.55
C LEU A 151 -17.32 -17.33 6.69
N ASP A 152 -17.66 -17.72 5.46
CA ASP A 152 -16.70 -18.01 4.39
C ASP A 152 -16.74 -16.84 3.40
N LEU A 153 -15.80 -15.91 3.57
CA LEU A 153 -15.75 -14.67 2.80
C LEU A 153 -15.34 -14.89 1.34
N VAL A 154 -14.63 -15.97 1.02
CA VAL A 154 -14.31 -16.32 -0.38
C VAL A 154 -15.58 -16.72 -1.12
N ASN A 155 -16.44 -17.53 -0.48
CA ASN A 155 -17.73 -17.90 -1.06
C ASN A 155 -18.67 -16.69 -1.17
N ILE A 156 -18.68 -15.80 -0.17
CA ILE A 156 -19.46 -14.55 -0.24
C ILE A 156 -18.96 -13.66 -1.38
N TRP A 157 -17.64 -13.50 -1.54
CA TRP A 157 -17.04 -12.73 -2.64
C TRP A 157 -17.47 -13.28 -4.00
N LYS A 158 -17.43 -14.61 -4.19
CA LYS A 158 -17.92 -15.25 -5.43
C LYS A 158 -19.41 -14.98 -5.65
N SER A 159 -20.21 -15.01 -4.59
CA SER A 159 -21.67 -14.80 -4.69
C SER A 159 -22.06 -13.38 -5.14
N PHE A 160 -21.19 -12.39 -4.91
CA PHE A 160 -21.42 -11.01 -5.35
C PHE A 160 -21.07 -10.76 -6.82
N LYS A 161 -20.37 -11.70 -7.48
CA LYS A 161 -19.97 -11.53 -8.87
C LYS A 161 -21.15 -11.78 -9.81
N PRO A 162 -21.34 -10.97 -10.87
CA PRO A 162 -22.41 -11.19 -11.83
C PRO A 162 -22.29 -12.56 -12.49
N ARG A 163 -23.41 -13.28 -12.67
CA ARG A 163 -23.41 -14.65 -13.24
C ARG A 163 -22.84 -14.76 -14.65
N HIS A 164 -22.81 -13.67 -15.41
CA HIS A 164 -22.27 -13.60 -16.77
C HIS A 164 -20.79 -13.20 -16.82
N LYS A 165 -20.15 -13.04 -15.66
CA LYS A 165 -18.76 -12.66 -15.50
C LYS A 165 -17.96 -13.83 -14.94
N HIS A 166 -16.72 -13.95 -15.36
CA HIS A 166 -15.83 -15.03 -14.97
C HIS A 166 -15.00 -14.62 -13.75
N SER A 167 -15.37 -15.15 -12.59
CA SER A 167 -14.64 -14.92 -11.34
C SER A 167 -13.82 -16.14 -10.92
N HIS A 168 -12.55 -15.92 -10.60
CA HIS A 168 -11.62 -16.97 -10.19
C HIS A 168 -11.10 -16.69 -8.78
N PHE A 169 -11.08 -17.75 -7.96
CA PHE A 169 -10.30 -17.79 -6.72
C PHE A 169 -9.16 -18.77 -6.94
N ILE A 170 -7.93 -18.33 -6.68
CA ILE A 170 -6.73 -19.15 -6.80
C ILE A 170 -5.88 -18.98 -5.54
N TRP A 171 -5.02 -19.94 -5.27
CA TRP A 171 -4.14 -19.89 -4.10
C TRP A 171 -2.69 -20.21 -4.39
N ASN A 172 -2.35 -20.63 -5.62
CA ASN A 172 -0.97 -20.91 -5.99
C ASN A 172 -0.55 -20.30 -7.33
N ARG A 173 0.77 -20.29 -7.54
CA ARG A 173 1.46 -19.78 -8.73
C ARG A 173 1.10 -20.54 -9.99
N THR A 174 0.92 -21.86 -9.92
CA THR A 174 0.59 -22.67 -11.10
C THR A 174 -0.79 -22.28 -11.64
N GLU A 175 -1.78 -22.12 -10.76
CA GLU A 175 -3.08 -21.58 -11.13
C GLU A 175 -2.94 -20.17 -11.71
N LEU A 176 -2.19 -19.26 -11.05
CA LEU A 176 -1.97 -17.91 -11.56
C LEU A 176 -1.42 -17.88 -12.99
N LEU A 177 -0.38 -18.68 -13.26
CA LEU A 177 0.32 -18.68 -14.55
C LEU A 177 -0.40 -19.45 -15.66
N THR A 178 -1.34 -20.31 -15.31
CA THR A 178 -2.15 -21.09 -16.28
C THR A 178 -3.50 -20.46 -16.57
N LEU A 179 -3.91 -19.43 -15.81
CA LEU A 179 -5.07 -18.62 -16.14
C LEU A 179 -4.88 -17.97 -17.52
N ASP A 180 -5.97 -17.90 -18.29
CA ASP A 180 -6.04 -17.03 -19.46
C ASP A 180 -6.63 -15.67 -19.03
N PRO A 181 -5.81 -14.61 -18.90
CA PRO A 181 -6.26 -13.32 -18.39
C PRO A 181 -7.34 -12.67 -19.25
N HIS A 182 -7.45 -13.03 -20.53
CA HIS A 182 -8.47 -12.49 -21.44
C HIS A 182 -9.87 -12.89 -21.00
N ASN A 183 -10.02 -14.08 -20.40
CA ASN A 183 -11.28 -14.65 -19.98
C ASN A 183 -11.57 -14.47 -18.48
N VAL A 184 -10.73 -13.75 -17.73
CA VAL A 184 -10.95 -13.47 -16.30
C VAL A 184 -11.51 -12.07 -16.10
N ASP A 185 -12.71 -11.93 -15.52
CA ASP A 185 -13.28 -10.62 -15.16
C ASP A 185 -12.92 -10.23 -13.72
N TYR A 186 -12.90 -11.21 -12.81
CA TYR A 186 -12.57 -10.99 -11.41
C TYR A 186 -11.58 -12.04 -10.91
N LEU A 187 -10.53 -11.62 -10.22
CA LEU A 187 -9.53 -12.51 -9.64
C LEU A 187 -9.32 -12.20 -8.15
N LEU A 188 -9.44 -13.24 -7.32
CA LEU A 188 -9.00 -13.24 -5.93
C LEU A 188 -7.90 -14.31 -5.77
N GLY A 189 -6.64 -13.87 -5.75
CA GLY A 189 -5.48 -14.72 -5.54
C GLY A 189 -4.92 -14.56 -4.13
N LEU A 190 -5.06 -15.58 -3.27
CA LEU A 190 -4.57 -15.53 -1.90
C LEU A 190 -3.53 -16.64 -1.67
N PHE A 191 -2.25 -16.26 -1.67
CA PHE A 191 -1.13 -17.19 -1.82
C PHE A 191 -0.54 -17.71 -0.52
N GLU A 192 -0.83 -17.06 0.61
CA GLU A 192 -0.40 -17.52 1.94
C GLU A 192 -1.52 -17.32 3.00
N PRO A 193 -1.54 -18.06 4.12
CA PRO A 193 -2.48 -17.83 5.22
C PRO A 193 -2.34 -16.43 5.82
N GLY A 194 -1.09 -15.98 5.98
CA GLY A 194 -0.70 -14.66 6.49
C GLY A 194 -0.10 -13.81 5.39
N ASP A 195 1.03 -13.17 5.66
CA ASP A 195 1.80 -12.45 4.63
C ASP A 195 2.46 -13.48 3.70
N MET A 196 2.74 -13.10 2.45
CA MET A 196 3.49 -13.99 1.54
C MET A 196 4.90 -14.22 2.06
N GLU A 197 5.57 -15.30 1.68
CA GLU A 197 6.98 -15.50 2.04
C GLU A 197 7.91 -14.40 1.48
N TYR A 198 9.01 -14.11 2.17
CA TYR A 198 10.04 -13.21 1.64
C TYR A 198 10.60 -13.78 0.32
N GLU A 199 10.98 -12.93 -0.63
CA GLU A 199 11.48 -13.33 -1.95
C GLU A 199 12.69 -14.27 -1.87
N LEU A 200 13.60 -14.06 -0.90
CA LEU A 200 14.74 -14.96 -0.68
C LEU A 200 14.37 -16.35 -0.18
N ASN A 201 13.15 -16.50 0.36
CA ASN A 201 12.61 -17.72 0.96
C ASN A 201 11.42 -18.29 0.19
N ARG A 202 10.93 -17.57 -0.83
CA ARG A 202 9.73 -17.91 -1.58
C ARG A 202 9.86 -19.28 -2.23
N ASN A 203 8.80 -20.08 -2.12
CA ASN A 203 8.70 -21.32 -2.86
C ASN A 203 8.29 -21.03 -4.31
N ASN A 204 9.26 -21.06 -5.23
CA ASN A 204 9.03 -20.74 -6.64
C ASN A 204 8.08 -21.71 -7.38
N VAL A 205 7.61 -22.78 -6.72
CA VAL A 205 6.59 -23.69 -7.26
C VAL A 205 5.19 -23.24 -6.88
N THR A 206 4.96 -22.88 -5.62
CA THR A 206 3.63 -22.56 -5.06
C THR A 206 3.33 -21.07 -5.03
N ASP A 207 4.33 -20.21 -4.89
CA ASP A 207 4.15 -18.79 -4.61
C ASP A 207 4.58 -17.92 -5.78
N PRO A 208 3.69 -17.08 -6.33
CA PRO A 208 4.08 -16.15 -7.39
C PRO A 208 4.95 -15.02 -6.82
N SER A 209 5.89 -14.53 -7.62
CA SER A 209 6.62 -13.31 -7.26
C SER A 209 5.70 -12.08 -7.40
N LEU A 210 6.09 -10.95 -6.79
CA LEU A 210 5.37 -9.69 -6.97
C LEU A 210 5.30 -9.30 -8.45
N SER A 211 6.39 -9.48 -9.19
CA SER A 211 6.44 -9.26 -10.64
C SER A 211 5.41 -10.10 -11.40
N GLU A 212 5.25 -11.38 -11.06
CA GLU A 212 4.30 -12.28 -11.71
C GLU A 212 2.85 -11.86 -11.43
N MET A 213 2.54 -11.49 -10.17
CA MET A 213 1.24 -10.95 -9.80
C MET A 213 0.92 -9.66 -10.58
N VAL A 214 1.88 -8.72 -10.68
CA VAL A 214 1.69 -7.48 -11.43
C VAL A 214 1.41 -7.73 -12.91
N VAL A 215 2.13 -8.65 -13.55
CA VAL A 215 1.93 -9.01 -14.95
C VAL A 215 0.48 -9.45 -15.20
N VAL A 216 -0.02 -10.38 -14.41
CA VAL A 216 -1.40 -10.90 -14.55
C VAL A 216 -2.43 -9.82 -14.22
N ALA A 217 -2.21 -9.02 -13.16
CA ALA A 217 -3.10 -7.93 -12.80
C ALA A 217 -3.29 -6.95 -13.97
N ILE A 218 -2.20 -6.47 -14.57
CA ILE A 218 -2.29 -5.52 -15.69
C ILE A 218 -2.94 -6.19 -16.91
N GLN A 219 -2.69 -7.47 -17.18
CA GLN A 219 -3.36 -8.19 -18.29
C GLN A 219 -4.89 -8.25 -18.12
N ILE A 220 -5.38 -8.44 -16.90
CA ILE A 220 -6.82 -8.42 -16.60
C ILE A 220 -7.37 -7.00 -16.68
N LEU A 221 -6.73 -6.04 -15.99
CA LEU A 221 -7.24 -4.69 -15.81
C LEU A 221 -7.24 -3.86 -17.11
N ARG A 222 -6.24 -4.04 -17.98
CA ARG A 222 -6.11 -3.28 -19.24
C ARG A 222 -7.24 -3.51 -20.24
N LYS A 223 -8.05 -4.56 -20.03
CA LYS A 223 -9.20 -4.87 -20.90
C LYS A 223 -10.29 -3.80 -20.82
N ASN A 224 -10.33 -3.01 -19.75
CA ASN A 224 -11.28 -1.93 -19.61
C ASN A 224 -10.82 -0.70 -20.42
N PRO A 225 -11.55 -0.29 -21.48
CA PRO A 225 -11.17 0.85 -22.31
C PRO A 225 -11.22 2.19 -21.57
N LYS A 226 -11.85 2.26 -20.38
CA LYS A 226 -11.81 3.45 -19.52
C LYS A 226 -10.49 3.56 -18.73
N GLY A 227 -9.62 2.55 -18.80
CA GLY A 227 -8.38 2.45 -18.04
C GLY A 227 -8.58 1.77 -16.69
N PHE A 228 -7.53 1.81 -15.87
CA PHE A 228 -7.52 1.16 -14.55
C PHE A 228 -6.72 1.94 -13.51
N PHE A 229 -6.98 1.63 -12.24
CA PHE A 229 -6.09 1.94 -11.12
C PHE A 229 -5.53 0.63 -10.55
N LEU A 230 -4.23 0.60 -10.26
CA LEU A 230 -3.57 -0.57 -9.67
C LEU A 230 -2.68 -0.11 -8.52
N LEU A 231 -2.95 -0.60 -7.31
CA LEU A 231 -2.04 -0.51 -6.18
C LEU A 231 -1.12 -1.72 -6.19
N VAL A 232 0.20 -1.48 -6.13
CA VAL A 232 1.24 -2.52 -6.01
C VAL A 232 2.10 -2.20 -4.80
N GLU A 233 2.25 -3.15 -3.88
CA GLU A 233 3.00 -2.98 -2.63
C GLU A 233 4.08 -4.06 -2.49
N GLY A 234 5.35 -3.63 -2.36
CA GLY A 234 6.44 -4.46 -1.83
C GLY A 234 6.42 -4.46 -0.30
N GLY A 235 5.34 -4.95 0.31
CA GLY A 235 5.04 -4.65 1.71
C GLY A 235 5.94 -5.36 2.73
N ARG A 236 6.69 -6.40 2.33
CA ARG A 236 7.64 -7.05 3.23
C ARG A 236 9.01 -6.37 3.29
N ILE A 237 9.25 -5.29 2.55
CA ILE A 237 10.42 -4.42 2.77
C ILE A 237 10.43 -3.97 4.25
N ASP A 238 9.27 -3.50 4.72
CA ASP A 238 9.02 -3.06 6.10
C ASP A 238 9.27 -4.18 7.12
N HIS A 239 8.67 -5.36 6.90
CA HIS A 239 8.86 -6.50 7.79
C HIS A 239 10.34 -6.90 7.91
N GLY A 240 11.09 -6.85 6.81
CA GLY A 240 12.52 -7.14 6.80
C GLY A 240 13.31 -6.16 7.67
N HIS A 241 12.96 -4.88 7.64
CA HIS A 241 13.56 -3.85 8.49
C HIS A 241 13.18 -4.02 9.96
N HIS A 242 11.89 -4.21 10.28
CA HIS A 242 11.41 -4.50 11.63
C HIS A 242 12.16 -5.68 12.28
N GLU A 243 12.45 -6.72 11.52
CA GLU A 243 13.18 -7.90 11.99
C GLU A 243 14.71 -7.69 12.10
N GLY A 244 15.23 -6.52 11.71
CA GLY A 244 16.66 -6.20 11.61
C GLY A 244 17.36 -6.90 10.45
N LYS A 245 16.61 -7.55 9.54
CA LYS A 245 17.11 -8.41 8.46
C LYS A 245 17.23 -7.63 7.16
N ALA A 246 18.23 -6.75 7.10
CA ALA A 246 18.43 -5.89 5.94
C ALA A 246 18.56 -6.65 4.60
N LYS A 247 19.07 -7.89 4.62
CA LYS A 247 19.15 -8.73 3.42
C LYS A 247 17.78 -9.14 2.88
N GLN A 248 16.81 -9.40 3.76
CA GLN A 248 15.42 -9.61 3.36
C GLN A 248 14.82 -8.32 2.80
N ALA A 249 14.92 -7.21 3.56
CA ALA A 249 14.35 -5.93 3.18
C ALA A 249 14.82 -5.43 1.80
N LEU A 250 16.13 -5.50 1.54
CA LEU A 250 16.68 -5.05 0.26
C LEU A 250 16.36 -5.99 -0.90
N HIS A 251 16.20 -7.28 -0.67
CA HIS A 251 15.76 -8.21 -1.73
C HIS A 251 14.28 -8.03 -2.06
N GLU A 252 13.43 -7.73 -1.08
CA GLU A 252 12.05 -7.30 -1.33
C GLU A 252 12.00 -5.99 -2.15
N ALA A 253 12.87 -5.03 -1.82
CA ALA A 253 12.96 -3.77 -2.56
C ALA A 253 13.38 -3.99 -4.02
N VAL A 254 14.33 -4.89 -4.26
CA VAL A 254 14.72 -5.28 -5.62
C VAL A 254 13.58 -5.98 -6.36
N GLU A 255 12.79 -6.82 -5.70
CA GLU A 255 11.64 -7.47 -6.35
C GLU A 255 10.52 -6.47 -6.68
N MET A 256 10.29 -5.47 -5.82
CA MET A 256 9.39 -4.35 -6.13
C MET A 256 9.91 -3.53 -7.32
N ASP A 257 11.21 -3.27 -7.42
CA ASP A 257 11.82 -2.59 -8.58
C ASP A 257 11.63 -3.39 -9.88
N ARG A 258 11.78 -4.72 -9.83
CA ARG A 258 11.45 -5.59 -10.99
C ARG A 258 9.99 -5.49 -11.38
N ALA A 259 9.07 -5.48 -10.41
CA ALA A 259 7.65 -5.33 -10.66
C ALA A 259 7.30 -3.96 -11.29
N ILE A 260 7.97 -2.88 -10.86
CA ILE A 260 7.91 -1.55 -11.50
C ILE A 260 8.39 -1.63 -12.95
N GLY A 261 9.50 -2.34 -13.21
CA GLY A 261 10.01 -2.59 -14.55
C GLY A 261 9.00 -3.34 -15.43
N GLN A 262 8.37 -4.40 -14.91
CA GLN A 262 7.34 -5.15 -15.62
C GLN A 262 6.14 -4.26 -15.97
N ALA A 263 5.60 -3.54 -14.98
CA ALA A 263 4.50 -2.59 -15.21
C ALA A 263 4.84 -1.55 -16.27
N GLY A 264 6.06 -1.00 -16.21
CA GLY A 264 6.55 -0.02 -17.18
C GLY A 264 6.70 -0.55 -18.60
N SER A 265 6.99 -1.84 -18.79
CA SER A 265 7.03 -2.48 -20.11
C SER A 265 5.64 -2.82 -20.68
N MET A 266 4.63 -2.84 -19.81
CA MET A 266 3.27 -3.25 -20.12
C MET A 266 2.29 -2.09 -20.31
N THR A 267 2.73 -0.85 -20.07
CA THR A 267 1.91 0.36 -20.06
C THR A 267 2.57 1.48 -20.88
N SER A 268 1.78 2.44 -21.37
CA SER A 268 2.29 3.56 -22.18
C SER A 268 2.54 4.81 -21.34
N LEU A 269 3.64 5.51 -21.61
CA LEU A 269 3.89 6.83 -21.00
C LEU A 269 2.90 7.91 -21.46
N GLU A 270 2.14 7.65 -22.53
CA GLU A 270 1.16 8.60 -23.08
C GLU A 270 -0.17 8.59 -22.30
N ASP A 271 -0.51 7.48 -21.65
CA ASP A 271 -1.81 7.29 -21.00
C ASP A 271 -1.75 6.76 -19.56
N THR A 272 -0.55 6.38 -19.08
CA THR A 272 -0.38 5.77 -17.76
C THR A 272 0.52 6.63 -16.88
N LEU A 273 -0.07 7.23 -15.83
CA LEU A 273 0.70 7.82 -14.73
C LEU A 273 1.14 6.70 -13.77
N THR A 274 2.45 6.50 -13.66
CA THR A 274 3.05 5.63 -12.64
C THR A 274 3.64 6.50 -11.55
N VAL A 275 3.32 6.22 -10.29
CA VAL A 275 3.91 6.85 -9.10
C VAL A 275 4.49 5.77 -8.21
N VAL A 276 5.74 5.96 -7.78
CA VAL A 276 6.45 5.09 -6.83
C VAL A 276 6.83 5.93 -5.63
N THR A 277 6.48 5.47 -4.43
CA THR A 277 6.77 6.15 -3.17
C THR A 277 6.92 5.11 -2.05
N ALA A 278 7.37 5.54 -0.89
CA ALA A 278 7.17 4.81 0.36
C ALA A 278 6.05 5.45 1.19
N ASP A 279 5.51 4.67 2.12
CA ASP A 279 4.59 5.12 3.16
C ASP A 279 5.36 5.81 4.30
N HIS A 280 6.49 5.24 4.71
CA HIS A 280 7.48 5.80 5.62
C HIS A 280 8.87 5.18 5.38
N SER A 281 9.86 5.60 6.17
CA SER A 281 11.20 5.02 6.13
C SER A 281 11.41 4.05 7.29
N HIS A 282 12.66 3.72 7.58
CA HIS A 282 13.15 2.94 8.73
C HIS A 282 14.38 3.62 9.32
N VAL A 283 14.76 3.29 10.57
CA VAL A 283 16.02 3.76 11.16
C VAL A 283 17.24 2.99 10.62
N PHE A 284 17.19 2.66 9.33
CA PHE A 284 18.22 1.99 8.55
C PHE A 284 19.30 2.99 8.13
N THR A 285 20.56 2.60 8.29
CA THR A 285 21.70 3.39 7.84
C THR A 285 22.65 2.52 7.02
N PHE A 286 23.12 3.08 5.91
CA PHE A 286 24.23 2.53 5.14
C PHE A 286 25.42 3.49 5.25
N GLY A 287 26.46 3.04 5.94
CA GLY A 287 27.60 3.88 6.31
C GLY A 287 28.94 3.14 6.28
N GLY A 288 29.90 3.72 6.99
CA GLY A 288 31.31 3.35 6.91
C GLY A 288 31.98 3.80 5.60
N TYR A 289 33.30 3.69 5.54
CA TYR A 289 34.06 3.96 4.31
C TYR A 289 34.29 2.66 3.54
N THR A 290 33.24 2.16 2.90
CA THR A 290 33.29 0.93 2.09
C THR A 290 33.73 1.23 0.64
N PRO A 291 34.68 0.48 0.07
CA PRO A 291 35.13 0.71 -1.30
C PRO A 291 34.06 0.30 -2.32
N ARG A 292 34.10 0.90 -3.51
CA ARG A 292 33.22 0.53 -4.62
C ARG A 292 33.36 -0.97 -4.92
N GLY A 293 32.22 -1.67 -5.03
CA GLY A 293 32.17 -3.11 -5.27
C GLY A 293 32.15 -3.96 -4.00
N ASN A 294 32.28 -3.37 -2.81
CA ASN A 294 32.02 -4.08 -1.56
C ASN A 294 30.54 -4.53 -1.51
N SER A 295 30.30 -5.74 -0.99
CA SER A 295 28.93 -6.18 -0.72
C SER A 295 28.27 -5.24 0.28
N ILE A 296 27.03 -4.82 0.02
CA ILE A 296 26.27 -3.96 0.94
C ILE A 296 26.00 -4.66 2.29
N PHE A 297 25.94 -5.99 2.29
CA PHE A 297 25.82 -6.83 3.50
C PHE A 297 27.18 -7.16 4.13
N GLY A 298 28.27 -6.67 3.54
CA GLY A 298 29.62 -6.93 3.99
C GLY A 298 30.04 -6.09 5.19
N LEU A 299 31.22 -6.43 5.69
CA LEU A 299 31.90 -5.63 6.71
C LEU A 299 32.41 -4.31 6.10
N ALA A 300 32.46 -3.28 6.94
CA ALA A 300 33.33 -2.14 6.66
C ALA A 300 34.80 -2.63 6.67
N PRO A 301 35.67 -2.09 5.79
CA PRO A 301 37.07 -2.54 5.69
C PRO A 301 37.93 -2.11 6.89
N MET A 302 37.36 -1.36 7.85
CA MET A 302 38.02 -0.87 9.04
C MET A 302 37.38 -1.45 10.30
N LEU A 303 38.20 -1.62 11.34
CA LEU A 303 37.72 -1.92 12.69
C LEU A 303 37.25 -0.63 13.35
N SER A 304 36.33 -0.76 14.31
CA SER A 304 36.04 0.34 15.25
C SER A 304 37.34 0.77 15.95
N ASP A 305 37.60 2.07 15.97
CA ASP A 305 38.78 2.63 16.64
C ASP A 305 38.68 2.55 18.18
N THR A 306 37.49 2.27 18.69
CA THR A 306 37.17 2.24 20.12
C THR A 306 37.27 0.83 20.69
N ASP A 307 36.51 -0.13 20.16
CA ASP A 307 36.45 -1.51 20.68
C ASP A 307 37.29 -2.52 19.85
N LYS A 308 37.95 -2.04 18.78
CA LYS A 308 38.78 -2.83 17.86
C LYS A 308 38.05 -4.01 17.21
N LYS A 309 36.71 -4.00 17.17
CA LYS A 309 35.90 -5.04 16.51
C LYS A 309 35.38 -4.57 15.14
N PRO A 310 35.19 -5.49 14.18
CA PRO A 310 34.58 -5.19 12.89
C PRO A 310 33.12 -4.78 13.05
N PHE A 311 32.55 -4.16 12.03
CA PHE A 311 31.14 -3.79 11.95
C PHE A 311 30.67 -3.87 10.49
N THR A 312 29.36 -4.07 10.29
CA THR A 312 28.74 -4.14 8.96
C THR A 312 28.54 -2.75 8.38
N ALA A 313 28.47 -2.66 7.04
CA ALA A 313 28.18 -1.40 6.37
C ALA A 313 26.74 -0.91 6.64
N ILE A 314 25.82 -1.85 6.89
CA ILE A 314 24.46 -1.58 7.31
C ILE A 314 24.34 -1.70 8.83
N LEU A 315 23.66 -0.73 9.44
CA LEU A 315 23.28 -0.70 10.86
C LEU A 315 21.87 -0.11 11.02
N TYR A 316 21.26 -0.34 12.18
CA TYR A 316 20.00 0.31 12.56
C TYR A 316 20.14 1.19 13.80
N GLY A 317 19.30 2.22 13.92
CA GLY A 317 19.20 3.02 15.14
C GLY A 317 18.71 2.20 16.34
N ASN A 318 17.72 1.33 16.14
CA ASN A 318 17.18 0.43 17.15
C ASN A 318 16.76 -0.90 16.50
N GLY A 319 16.34 -1.88 17.30
CA GLY A 319 15.83 -3.16 16.79
C GLY A 319 16.48 -4.39 17.40
N PRO A 320 16.16 -5.59 16.87
CA PRO A 320 16.51 -6.86 17.52
C PRO A 320 17.98 -7.27 17.36
N GLY A 321 18.73 -6.61 16.47
CA GLY A 321 20.14 -6.94 16.24
C GLY A 321 21.10 -6.44 17.34
N TYR A 322 20.63 -5.67 18.33
CA TYR A 322 21.46 -5.30 19.48
C TYR A 322 21.85 -6.54 20.27
N LYS A 323 23.16 -6.75 20.46
CA LYS A 323 23.69 -7.86 21.26
C LYS A 323 24.93 -7.47 22.06
N VAL A 324 24.96 -7.97 23.30
CA VAL A 324 26.12 -7.90 24.20
C VAL A 324 26.58 -9.33 24.53
N VAL A 325 27.85 -9.61 24.28
CA VAL A 325 28.49 -10.91 24.55
C VAL A 325 29.67 -10.65 25.49
N GLY A 326 29.64 -11.27 26.67
CA GLY A 326 30.71 -11.09 27.67
C GLY A 326 30.85 -9.65 28.20
N GLY A 327 29.77 -8.85 28.17
CA GLY A 327 29.80 -7.45 28.58
C GLY A 327 30.23 -6.47 27.48
N GLU A 328 30.50 -6.95 26.27
CA GLU A 328 30.94 -6.12 25.15
C GLU A 328 30.08 -6.32 23.89
N ARG A 329 30.23 -5.45 22.88
CA ARG A 329 29.58 -5.61 21.57
C ARG A 329 29.98 -6.95 20.92
N GLU A 330 29.01 -7.63 20.30
CA GLU A 330 29.27 -8.87 19.54
C GLU A 330 30.29 -8.62 18.42
N ASN A 331 31.30 -9.48 18.31
CA ASN A 331 32.25 -9.45 17.20
C ASN A 331 31.59 -10.09 15.97
N VAL A 332 31.18 -9.26 15.00
CA VAL A 332 30.43 -9.71 13.82
C VAL A 332 31.21 -10.68 12.93
N SER A 333 32.54 -10.72 12.98
CA SER A 333 33.33 -11.72 12.24
C SER A 333 33.24 -13.14 12.82
N MET A 334 32.67 -13.29 14.02
CA MET A 334 32.47 -14.59 14.69
C MET A 334 31.07 -15.16 14.45
N VAL A 335 30.22 -14.48 13.68
CA VAL A 335 28.87 -14.94 13.32
C VAL A 335 28.73 -15.00 11.80
N ASP A 336 27.74 -15.75 11.33
CA ASP A 336 27.40 -15.78 9.90
C ASP A 336 26.59 -14.53 9.51
N TYR A 337 27.29 -13.41 9.36
CA TYR A 337 26.70 -12.14 8.94
C TYR A 337 26.22 -12.13 7.47
N ALA A 338 26.58 -13.16 6.68
CA ALA A 338 26.13 -13.32 5.30
C ALA A 338 24.77 -14.06 5.20
N HIS A 339 24.33 -14.70 6.29
CA HIS A 339 23.07 -15.41 6.37
C HIS A 339 21.87 -14.53 6.04
N ASN A 340 20.86 -15.07 5.34
CA ASN A 340 19.66 -14.31 4.93
C ASN A 340 18.91 -13.69 6.12
N ASN A 341 18.94 -14.36 7.27
CA ASN A 341 18.30 -13.90 8.51
C ASN A 341 19.26 -13.24 9.50
N TYR A 342 20.46 -12.82 9.07
CA TYR A 342 21.33 -12.04 9.93
C TYR A 342 20.65 -10.73 10.34
N GLN A 343 20.63 -10.45 11.64
CA GLN A 343 20.10 -9.21 12.19
C GLN A 343 21.24 -8.21 12.35
N ALA A 344 21.23 -7.16 11.53
CA ALA A 344 22.26 -6.12 11.58
C ALA A 344 22.24 -5.43 12.95
N GLN A 345 23.42 -5.12 13.48
CA GLN A 345 23.54 -4.51 14.80
C GLN A 345 22.76 -3.19 14.89
N SER A 346 22.17 -2.94 16.06
CA SER A 346 21.44 -1.71 16.35
C SER A 346 21.96 -1.03 17.61
N ALA A 347 21.68 0.26 17.80
CA ALA A 347 22.13 1.00 18.98
C ALA A 347 21.22 0.80 20.21
N VAL A 348 19.91 0.63 20.01
CA VAL A 348 18.92 0.41 21.09
C VAL A 348 18.20 -0.94 20.91
N PRO A 349 18.17 -1.82 21.92
CA PRO A 349 17.50 -3.11 21.82
C PRO A 349 15.98 -2.97 21.81
N LEU A 350 15.35 -3.48 20.76
CA LEU A 350 13.89 -3.64 20.67
C LEU A 350 13.56 -5.01 20.05
N ARG A 351 12.34 -5.52 20.25
CA ARG A 351 11.89 -6.75 19.58
C ARG A 351 11.68 -6.55 18.08
N HIS A 352 11.25 -5.35 17.70
CA HIS A 352 11.11 -4.89 16.33
C HIS A 352 11.80 -3.52 16.23
N GLU A 353 12.54 -3.31 15.16
CA GLU A 353 13.03 -1.99 14.78
C GLU A 353 11.84 -1.03 14.53
N THR A 354 12.04 0.28 14.68
CA THR A 354 10.98 1.29 14.46
C THR A 354 11.06 1.90 13.07
N HIS A 355 9.93 2.32 12.52
CA HIS A 355 9.92 3.16 11.32
C HIS A 355 10.79 4.43 11.46
N GLY A 356 11.14 5.01 10.31
CA GLY A 356 11.83 6.29 10.15
C GLY A 356 10.84 7.40 9.80
N GLY A 357 11.00 8.57 10.45
CA GLY A 357 10.11 9.73 10.29
C GLY A 357 10.59 10.77 9.28
N GLU A 358 11.72 10.54 8.62
CA GLU A 358 12.23 11.42 7.58
C GLU A 358 11.36 11.41 6.31
N ASP A 359 11.59 12.38 5.45
CA ASP A 359 10.91 12.45 4.16
C ASP A 359 11.33 11.29 3.26
N VAL A 360 10.36 10.77 2.50
CA VAL A 360 10.55 9.69 1.54
C VAL A 360 10.40 10.22 0.11
N ALA A 361 11.06 9.55 -0.83
CA ALA A 361 11.04 9.96 -2.23
C ALA A 361 9.70 9.62 -2.91
N VAL A 362 9.31 10.47 -3.85
CA VAL A 362 8.24 10.20 -4.82
C VAL A 362 8.85 10.26 -6.22
N PHE A 363 8.76 9.15 -6.96
CA PHE A 363 9.12 9.07 -8.36
C PHE A 363 7.86 8.99 -9.21
N SER A 364 7.85 9.66 -10.36
CA SER A 364 6.68 9.64 -11.24
C SER A 364 7.07 9.69 -12.72
N LYS A 365 6.21 9.13 -13.57
CA LYS A 365 6.29 9.21 -15.03
C LYS A 365 4.91 9.09 -15.66
N GLY A 366 4.72 9.66 -16.84
CA GLY A 366 3.46 9.65 -17.58
C GLY A 366 2.67 10.96 -17.48
N PRO A 367 1.38 10.97 -17.83
CA PRO A 367 0.54 12.17 -17.84
C PRO A 367 0.54 12.89 -16.50
N MET A 368 0.77 14.20 -16.53
CA MET A 368 0.82 15.09 -15.36
C MET A 368 1.89 14.75 -14.29
N ALA A 369 2.84 13.85 -14.57
CA ALA A 369 3.91 13.49 -13.63
C ALA A 369 4.73 14.69 -13.13
N HIS A 370 4.85 15.74 -13.96
CA HIS A 370 5.54 16.99 -13.62
C HIS A 370 4.94 17.75 -12.42
N LEU A 371 3.73 17.40 -11.97
CA LEU A 371 3.09 17.99 -10.79
C LEU A 371 3.63 17.43 -9.47
N LEU A 372 4.33 16.28 -9.49
CA LEU A 372 5.00 15.71 -8.32
C LEU A 372 6.45 16.22 -8.29
N HIS A 373 6.66 17.40 -7.69
CA HIS A 373 7.96 18.08 -7.68
C HIS A 373 8.25 18.79 -6.35
N GLY A 374 9.52 18.91 -5.95
CA GLY A 374 9.85 19.61 -4.70
C GLY A 374 9.43 18.81 -3.45
N VAL A 375 8.85 19.49 -2.45
CA VAL A 375 8.49 18.90 -1.16
C VAL A 375 7.00 19.08 -0.93
N HIS A 376 6.31 17.98 -0.64
CA HIS A 376 4.86 17.94 -0.46
C HIS A 376 4.47 17.14 0.76
N GLU A 377 3.28 17.44 1.28
CA GLU A 377 2.60 16.52 2.18
C GLU A 377 2.25 15.23 1.47
N GLN A 378 2.37 14.09 2.15
CA GLN A 378 2.14 12.77 1.55
C GLN A 378 0.72 12.62 0.97
N ASN A 379 -0.26 13.30 1.57
CA ASN A 379 -1.64 13.27 1.10
C ASN A 379 -1.86 14.04 -0.22
N TYR A 380 -0.86 14.73 -0.74
CA TYR A 380 -0.88 15.35 -2.08
C TYR A 380 -0.90 14.32 -3.22
N ILE A 381 -0.28 13.16 -3.01
CA ILE A 381 -0.10 12.11 -4.04
C ILE A 381 -1.42 11.72 -4.73
N PRO A 382 -2.46 11.28 -4.00
CA PRO A 382 -3.71 10.85 -4.63
C PRO A 382 -4.50 12.01 -5.24
N HIS A 383 -4.30 13.27 -4.78
CA HIS A 383 -4.90 14.43 -5.44
C HIS A 383 -4.32 14.66 -6.82
N VAL A 384 -2.99 14.54 -6.99
CA VAL A 384 -2.36 14.61 -8.32
C VAL A 384 -2.82 13.47 -9.21
N MET A 385 -2.85 12.24 -8.68
CA MET A 385 -3.29 11.09 -9.44
C MET A 385 -4.77 11.23 -9.87
N ALA A 386 -5.63 11.72 -8.98
CA ALA A 386 -7.03 11.96 -9.28
C ALA A 386 -7.23 13.08 -10.31
N TYR A 387 -6.44 14.14 -10.22
CA TYR A 387 -6.41 15.23 -11.20
C TYR A 387 -5.99 14.70 -12.58
N ALA A 388 -4.87 13.98 -12.65
CA ALA A 388 -4.35 13.42 -13.90
C ALA A 388 -5.32 12.44 -14.59
N ALA A 389 -6.08 11.69 -13.78
CA ALA A 389 -7.05 10.71 -14.26
C ALA A 389 -8.48 11.25 -14.41
N CYS A 390 -8.72 12.53 -14.06
CA CYS A 390 -10.03 13.18 -14.13
C CYS A 390 -11.10 12.44 -13.31
N ILE A 391 -10.78 12.03 -12.09
CA ILE A 391 -11.65 11.24 -11.21
C ILE A 391 -11.87 11.93 -9.85
N GLY A 392 -12.84 11.43 -9.08
CA GLY A 392 -13.17 11.98 -7.77
C GLY A 392 -13.66 13.43 -7.89
N ALA A 393 -13.09 14.33 -7.11
CA ALA A 393 -13.43 15.75 -7.16
C ALA A 393 -12.95 16.49 -8.44
N ASN A 394 -12.16 15.83 -9.30
CA ASN A 394 -11.53 16.45 -10.48
C ASN A 394 -12.17 16.03 -11.82
N LEU A 395 -13.43 15.57 -11.83
CA LEU A 395 -14.13 15.14 -13.05
C LEU A 395 -14.15 16.22 -14.15
N ASP A 396 -14.31 17.49 -13.75
CA ASP A 396 -14.42 18.61 -14.69
C ASP A 396 -13.09 19.03 -15.31
N HIS A 397 -11.95 18.60 -14.75
CA HIS A 397 -10.62 19.00 -15.24
C HIS A 397 -10.42 18.65 -16.72
N CYS A 398 -10.98 17.52 -17.14
CA CYS A 398 -10.84 16.99 -18.50
C CYS A 398 -12.11 17.12 -19.32
N ALA A 399 -13.13 17.81 -18.80
CA ALA A 399 -14.27 18.18 -19.61
C ALA A 399 -13.78 19.14 -20.71
N PRO A 400 -14.18 18.94 -21.98
CA PRO A 400 -13.90 19.93 -23.00
C PRO A 400 -14.52 21.25 -22.53
N ALA A 401 -13.73 22.33 -22.56
CA ALA A 401 -14.22 23.66 -22.23
C ALA A 401 -15.52 23.86 -23.03
N SER A 402 -16.65 23.94 -22.32
CA SER A 402 -17.91 24.30 -22.95
C SER A 402 -17.63 25.58 -23.70
N SER A 403 -17.94 25.59 -25.00
CA SER A 403 -17.82 26.77 -25.85
C SER A 403 -18.54 27.90 -25.14
N ALA A 404 -17.77 28.73 -24.42
CA ALA A 404 -18.24 29.93 -23.77
C ALA A 404 -19.02 30.67 -24.84
N GLY A 405 -20.32 30.84 -24.57
CA GLY A 405 -21.31 31.21 -25.56
C GLY A 405 -20.78 32.34 -26.42
N SER A 406 -21.02 32.21 -27.72
CA SER A 406 -20.97 33.34 -28.65
C SER A 406 -21.56 34.56 -27.95
N LEU A 407 -20.72 35.51 -27.57
CA LEU A 407 -21.13 36.87 -27.29
C LEU A 407 -21.70 37.37 -28.62
N ALA A 408 -23.01 37.20 -28.79
CA ALA A 408 -23.76 37.92 -29.78
C ALA A 408 -23.52 39.40 -29.48
N ALA A 409 -22.77 40.06 -30.37
CA ALA A 409 -22.61 41.50 -30.38
C ALA A 409 -24.00 42.11 -30.65
N GLY A 410 -24.77 42.33 -29.58
CA GLY A 410 -25.95 43.18 -29.61
C GLY A 410 -25.50 44.64 -29.54
N PRO A 411 -26.05 45.54 -30.39
CA PRO A 411 -25.60 46.92 -30.45
C PRO A 411 -26.01 47.66 -29.16
N LEU A 412 -25.04 48.25 -28.46
CA LEU A 412 -25.30 49.22 -27.39
C LEU A 412 -25.95 50.47 -27.99
N LEU A 413 -27.24 50.65 -27.74
CA LEU A 413 -27.91 51.95 -27.83
C LEU A 413 -27.74 52.68 -26.49
N LEU A 414 -26.88 53.69 -26.47
CA LEU A 414 -26.78 54.68 -25.38
C LEU A 414 -27.91 55.71 -25.51
N PRO A 415 -28.72 55.99 -24.47
CA PRO A 415 -29.47 57.22 -24.41
C PRO A 415 -28.64 58.31 -23.73
N LEU A 416 -28.36 59.40 -24.46
CA LEU A 416 -27.90 60.66 -23.87
C LEU A 416 -28.99 61.23 -22.95
N ALA A 417 -28.69 61.35 -21.66
CA ALA A 417 -29.45 62.19 -20.74
C ALA A 417 -28.76 63.56 -20.64
N LEU A 418 -29.38 64.58 -21.26
CA LEU A 418 -29.04 66.00 -21.08
C LEU A 418 -29.64 66.49 -19.76
N PHE A 419 -28.80 66.93 -18.82
CA PHE A 419 -29.20 67.76 -17.68
C PHE A 419 -28.93 69.24 -18.00
N PRO A 420 -29.89 70.16 -17.82
CA PRO A 420 -29.59 71.58 -17.80
C PRO A 420 -29.19 72.00 -16.38
N LEU A 421 -27.97 72.49 -16.21
CA LEU A 421 -27.57 73.26 -15.03
C LEU A 421 -27.99 74.71 -15.24
N SER A 422 -28.84 75.22 -14.35
CA SER A 422 -29.07 76.66 -14.16
C SER A 422 -29.40 76.85 -12.70
N ILE A 423 -28.49 77.48 -11.94
CA ILE A 423 -28.72 78.39 -10.80
C ILE A 423 -27.36 78.85 -10.23
N LEU A 424 -27.13 80.17 -10.36
CA LEU A 424 -26.29 81.13 -9.60
C LEU A 424 -24.85 80.72 -9.17
N PHE A 425 -23.77 81.45 -9.50
CA PHE A 425 -23.51 82.89 -9.49
C PHE A 425 -22.62 83.35 -10.64
#